data_AF-A0A2V6LZ77-F1
#
_entry.id   AF-A0A2V6LZ77-F1
#
_cell.length_a   1.000
_cell.length_b   1.000
_cell.length_c   1.000
_cell.angle_alpha   90.00
_cell.angle_beta   90.00
_cell.angle_gamma   90.00
#
_symmetry.space_group_name_H-M   'P 1'
#
loop_
_entity.id
_entity.type
_entity.pdbx_description
1 polymer ?
#
loop_
_entity_poly.entity_id
_entity_poly.type
_entity_poly.pdbx_seq_one_letter_code
_entity_poly.pdbx_strand_id
1 'polypeptide(L)'
;FRGPDAVEKMHRTVGHIVHERTSGETIRDTYGDYITDDSGRVTYFEPGVLAAFDPNAVERDLKLWAEFSNSDGGILDDAVPFPPDAQIEKTLVLIKPDNFRFPNLRPGGVIEVFSRSGLSIIGFKVHRMSVAQAEEFYAPVLPVLEKKLDPKSGRENWEGIVEFMAGRKPSECPPEERDTPGTEKSIAIVYQGVDAVRKIRDVLGPTDPAKAPPGSIRREFGQTIMINAAHASDSPENAKREMEIIQVDENNFKPLIENFYRRQ
;
A
#
# COMPACT_ATOMS: atom_id res chain seq x y z
N PHE A 1 7.40 2.86 -10.55
CA PHE A 1 7.60 1.46 -11.02
C PHE A 1 9.08 1.24 -11.37
N ARG A 2 9.60 0.00 -11.29
CA ARG A 2 11.00 -0.31 -11.64
C ARG A 2 11.09 -1.65 -12.39
N GLY A 3 12.03 -1.78 -13.32
CA GLY A 3 12.27 -3.02 -14.09
C GLY A 3 12.71 -2.72 -15.53
N PRO A 4 12.97 -3.76 -16.35
CA PRO A 4 13.29 -3.60 -17.76
C PRO A 4 12.18 -2.83 -18.48
N ASP A 5 12.56 -1.84 -19.28
CA ASP A 5 11.67 -1.01 -20.09
C ASP A 5 10.54 -0.35 -19.29
N ALA A 6 10.78 -0.02 -18.02
CA ALA A 6 9.76 0.51 -17.13
C ALA A 6 9.09 1.78 -17.69
N VAL A 7 9.87 2.69 -18.28
CA VAL A 7 9.36 3.93 -18.88
C VAL A 7 8.42 3.63 -20.05
N GLU A 8 8.83 2.76 -20.97
CA GLU A 8 8.03 2.38 -22.14
C GLU A 8 6.76 1.61 -21.73
N LYS A 9 6.87 0.69 -20.76
CA LYS A 9 5.71 -0.03 -20.21
C LYS A 9 4.71 0.92 -19.56
N MET A 10 5.19 1.89 -18.78
CA MET A 10 4.32 2.91 -18.19
C MET A 10 3.69 3.80 -19.25
N HIS A 11 4.43 4.20 -20.28
CA HIS A 11 3.90 4.99 -21.38
C HIS A 11 2.75 4.27 -22.10
N ARG A 12 2.93 2.98 -22.45
CA ARG A 12 1.87 2.18 -23.08
C ARG A 12 0.60 2.08 -22.23
N THR A 13 0.74 1.92 -20.92
CA THR A 13 -0.41 1.84 -20.01
C THR A 13 -1.10 3.21 -19.81
N VAL A 14 -0.31 4.28 -19.68
CA VAL A 14 -0.84 5.63 -19.43
C VAL A 14 -1.48 6.22 -20.69
N GLY A 15 -0.90 5.97 -21.85
CA GLY A 15 -1.37 6.49 -23.14
C GLY A 15 -0.87 7.89 -23.48
N HIS A 16 -1.25 8.35 -24.66
CA HIS A 16 -0.93 9.68 -25.17
C HIS A 16 -1.98 10.70 -24.73
N ILE A 17 -1.63 11.98 -24.79
CA ILE A 17 -2.63 13.05 -24.71
C ILE A 17 -3.15 13.22 -26.14
N VAL A 18 -4.38 12.79 -26.37
CA VAL A 18 -5.05 12.86 -27.68
C VAL A 18 -6.38 13.59 -27.54
N HIS A 19 -6.80 14.25 -28.61
CA HIS A 19 -8.01 15.07 -28.63
C HIS A 19 -9.29 14.20 -28.69
N GLU A 20 -9.21 13.03 -29.31
CA GLU A 20 -10.35 12.12 -29.48
C GLU A 20 -10.22 10.94 -28.51
N ARG A 21 -11.30 10.61 -27.80
CA ARG A 21 -11.39 9.39 -26.98
C ARG A 21 -11.54 8.19 -27.92
N THR A 22 -10.41 7.63 -28.36
CA THR A 22 -10.42 6.70 -29.51
C THR A 22 -10.61 5.22 -29.17
N SER A 23 -10.44 4.76 -27.92
CA SER A 23 -10.62 3.32 -27.63
C SER A 23 -10.86 2.89 -26.18
N GLY A 24 -10.54 3.72 -25.17
CA GLY A 24 -10.62 3.31 -23.76
C GLY A 24 -9.57 2.25 -23.37
N GLU A 25 -8.49 2.14 -24.16
CA GLU A 25 -7.45 1.12 -23.96
C GLU A 25 -6.36 1.57 -22.98
N THR A 26 -6.20 2.87 -22.76
CA THR A 26 -5.22 3.45 -21.84
C THR A 26 -5.88 4.19 -20.67
N ILE A 27 -5.09 4.50 -19.63
CA ILE A 27 -5.57 5.27 -18.48
C ILE A 27 -6.08 6.65 -18.93
N ARG A 28 -5.35 7.35 -19.81
CA ARG A 28 -5.77 8.67 -20.33
C ARG A 28 -7.03 8.60 -21.17
N ASP A 29 -7.20 7.55 -21.98
CA ASP A 29 -8.43 7.40 -22.78
C ASP A 29 -9.66 7.19 -21.91
N THR A 30 -9.47 6.49 -20.78
CA THR A 30 -10.56 6.11 -19.87
C THR A 30 -10.91 7.22 -18.87
N TYR A 31 -9.89 7.85 -18.27
CA TYR A 31 -10.04 8.76 -17.14
C TYR A 31 -9.58 10.19 -17.43
N GLY A 32 -8.97 10.44 -18.60
CA GLY A 32 -8.55 11.77 -19.00
C GLY A 32 -9.70 12.60 -19.57
N ASP A 33 -9.62 13.90 -19.35
CA ASP A 33 -10.49 14.90 -19.94
C ASP A 33 -9.69 15.99 -20.66
N TYR A 34 -10.15 16.32 -21.86
CA TYR A 34 -9.51 17.25 -22.77
C TYR A 34 -10.62 17.92 -23.59
N ILE A 35 -10.95 19.15 -23.22
CA ILE A 35 -12.02 19.91 -23.87
C ILE A 35 -11.39 21.05 -24.64
N THR A 36 -11.81 21.21 -25.89
CA THR A 36 -11.44 22.35 -26.74
C THR A 36 -12.66 23.15 -27.12
N ASP A 37 -12.46 24.43 -27.43
CA ASP A 37 -13.47 25.23 -28.13
C ASP A 37 -13.50 24.92 -29.64
N ASP A 38 -14.43 25.55 -30.38
CA ASP A 38 -14.60 25.37 -31.83
C ASP A 38 -13.37 25.79 -32.66
N SER A 39 -12.42 26.53 -32.06
CA SER A 39 -11.16 26.91 -32.70
C SER A 39 -10.03 25.88 -32.49
N GLY A 40 -10.30 24.82 -31.71
CA GLY A 40 -9.32 23.81 -31.33
C GLY A 40 -8.43 24.23 -30.16
N ARG A 41 -8.76 25.33 -29.45
CA ARG A 41 -8.01 25.77 -28.27
C ARG A 41 -8.48 25.01 -27.04
N VAL A 42 -7.54 24.48 -26.27
CA VAL A 42 -7.82 23.79 -24.99
C VAL A 42 -8.43 24.74 -23.99
N THR A 43 -9.63 24.41 -23.52
CA THR A 43 -10.36 25.14 -22.47
C THR A 43 -10.35 24.39 -21.14
N TYR A 44 -10.15 23.07 -21.16
CA TYR A 44 -10.03 22.23 -19.98
C TYR A 44 -9.06 21.07 -20.21
N PHE A 45 -8.25 20.75 -19.21
CA PHE A 45 -7.25 19.70 -19.30
C PHE A 45 -7.06 18.97 -17.97
N GLU A 46 -7.45 17.70 -17.93
CA GLU A 46 -7.23 16.79 -16.82
C GLU A 46 -6.73 15.45 -17.36
N PRO A 47 -5.42 15.18 -17.41
CA PRO A 47 -4.90 14.00 -18.07
C PRO A 47 -5.14 12.68 -17.30
N GLY A 48 -5.76 12.72 -16.12
CA GLY A 48 -5.88 11.58 -15.20
C GLY A 48 -4.55 11.14 -14.56
N VAL A 49 -3.47 11.03 -15.35
CA VAL A 49 -2.12 10.71 -14.90
C VAL A 49 -1.08 11.59 -15.60
N LEU A 50 -0.25 12.26 -14.80
CA LEU A 50 0.98 12.92 -15.26
C LEU A 50 2.14 11.93 -15.21
N ALA A 51 2.80 11.74 -16.35
CA ALA A 51 3.93 10.84 -16.48
C ALA A 51 4.86 11.32 -17.60
N ALA A 52 6.15 11.35 -17.31
CA ALA A 52 7.19 11.51 -18.31
C ALA A 52 7.46 10.16 -19.02
N PHE A 53 7.80 10.24 -20.31
CA PHE A 53 8.06 9.06 -21.15
C PHE A 53 9.47 9.03 -21.74
N ASP A 54 10.30 10.01 -21.38
CA ASP A 54 11.74 10.00 -21.63
C ASP A 54 12.47 9.61 -20.34
N PRO A 55 13.41 8.64 -20.35
CA PRO A 55 14.13 8.22 -19.15
C PRO A 55 14.82 9.36 -18.40
N ASN A 56 15.43 10.32 -19.11
CA ASN A 56 16.08 11.45 -18.46
C ASN A 56 15.05 12.37 -17.79
N ALA A 57 13.90 12.59 -18.42
CA ALA A 57 12.79 13.32 -17.81
C ALA A 57 12.24 12.63 -16.57
N VAL A 58 12.04 11.31 -16.62
CA VAL A 58 11.61 10.53 -15.45
C VAL A 58 12.60 10.64 -14.31
N GLU A 59 13.91 10.59 -14.58
CA GLU A 59 14.93 10.81 -13.55
C GLU A 59 14.86 12.20 -12.93
N ARG A 60 14.76 13.24 -13.76
CA ARG A 60 14.62 14.63 -13.27
C ARG A 60 13.38 14.79 -12.40
N ASP A 61 12.23 14.30 -12.86
CA ASP A 61 10.96 14.42 -12.14
C ASP A 61 11.03 13.67 -10.80
N LEU A 62 11.55 12.44 -10.77
CA LEU A 62 11.71 11.70 -9.53
C LEU A 62 12.67 12.38 -8.55
N LYS A 63 13.76 12.99 -9.04
CA LYS A 63 14.68 13.78 -8.21
C LYS A 63 14.02 15.04 -7.65
N LEU A 64 13.21 15.72 -8.45
CA LEU A 64 12.43 16.88 -8.02
C LEU A 64 11.46 16.48 -6.90
N TRP A 65 10.69 15.40 -7.08
CA TRP A 65 9.78 14.92 -6.04
C TRP A 65 10.54 14.50 -4.77
N ALA A 66 11.71 13.87 -4.92
CA ALA A 66 12.56 13.50 -3.80
C ALA A 66 13.03 14.71 -2.98
N GLU A 67 13.33 15.84 -3.63
CA GLU A 67 13.73 17.08 -2.97
C GLU A 67 12.69 17.55 -1.94
N PHE A 68 11.41 17.54 -2.33
CA PHE A 68 10.29 18.01 -1.50
C PHE A 68 9.62 16.93 -0.65
N SER A 69 9.94 15.66 -0.89
CA SER A 69 9.23 14.56 -0.21
C SER A 69 9.28 14.65 1.33
N ASN A 70 10.36 15.15 1.92
CA ASN A 70 10.45 15.30 3.38
C ASN A 70 9.50 16.35 3.97
N SER A 71 9.13 17.38 3.20
CA SER A 71 8.17 18.41 3.65
C SER A 71 6.74 18.09 3.25
N ASP A 72 6.55 17.44 2.10
CA ASP A 72 5.25 17.33 1.45
C ASP A 72 4.68 15.90 1.50
N GLY A 73 5.43 14.93 2.02
CA GLY A 73 5.04 13.52 2.11
C GLY A 73 4.87 13.03 3.55
N GLY A 74 4.70 11.71 3.70
CA GLY A 74 4.36 11.09 4.99
C GLY A 74 2.85 10.97 5.17
N ILE A 75 2.36 11.33 6.35
CA ILE A 75 0.93 11.33 6.68
C ILE A 75 0.34 12.74 6.54
N LEU A 76 -0.68 12.86 5.69
CA LEU A 76 -1.30 14.13 5.31
C LEU A 76 -2.58 14.41 6.10
N ASP A 77 -2.44 14.72 7.39
CA ASP A 77 -3.57 14.88 8.32
C ASP A 77 -4.54 16.00 7.97
N ASP A 78 -4.04 17.08 7.37
CA ASP A 78 -4.82 18.28 7.05
C ASP A 78 -5.28 18.32 5.59
N ALA A 79 -5.04 17.24 4.81
CA ALA A 79 -5.37 17.20 3.39
C ALA A 79 -6.86 16.91 3.11
N VAL A 80 -7.59 16.39 4.11
CA VAL A 80 -8.99 15.98 3.95
C VAL A 80 -9.86 16.78 4.94
N PRO A 81 -10.79 17.62 4.46
CA PRO A 81 -11.65 18.38 5.34
C PRO A 81 -12.74 17.49 5.94
N PHE A 82 -12.98 17.64 7.25
CA PHE A 82 -14.08 17.00 7.96
C PHE A 82 -14.93 18.03 8.72
N PRO A 83 -16.21 17.73 9.01
CA PRO A 83 -17.01 18.56 9.91
C PRO A 83 -16.32 18.75 11.28
N PRO A 84 -16.40 19.93 11.92
CA PRO A 84 -15.67 20.23 13.15
C PRO A 84 -15.97 19.30 14.34
N ASP A 85 -17.15 18.68 14.35
CA ASP A 85 -17.65 17.78 15.38
C ASP A 85 -17.45 16.29 15.05
N ALA A 86 -16.91 15.98 13.86
CA ALA A 86 -16.67 14.62 13.44
C ALA A 86 -15.55 13.98 14.27
N GLN A 87 -15.83 12.79 14.83
CA GLN A 87 -14.79 11.97 15.45
C GLN A 87 -14.04 11.21 14.36
N ILE A 88 -12.83 11.69 14.06
CA ILE A 88 -12.01 11.15 12.98
C ILE A 88 -11.05 10.10 13.54
N GLU A 89 -11.11 8.92 12.93
CA GLU A 89 -10.19 7.81 13.19
C GLU A 89 -9.18 7.69 12.04
N LYS A 90 -8.02 7.14 12.36
CA LYS A 90 -7.07 6.61 11.38
C LYS A 90 -6.97 5.11 11.56
N THR A 91 -6.78 4.38 10.47
CA THR A 91 -6.54 2.93 10.52
C THR A 91 -5.47 2.52 9.53
N LEU A 92 -4.69 1.51 9.90
CA LEU A 92 -3.65 0.95 9.06
C LEU A 92 -4.19 -0.25 8.30
N VAL A 93 -3.93 -0.25 6.99
CA VAL A 93 -4.03 -1.42 6.12
C VAL A 93 -2.64 -1.80 5.65
N LEU A 94 -2.32 -3.09 5.72
CA LEU A 94 -1.08 -3.63 5.17
C LEU A 94 -1.41 -4.64 4.07
N ILE A 95 -1.11 -4.29 2.82
CA ILE A 95 -1.16 -5.22 1.70
C ILE A 95 0.04 -6.15 1.83
N LYS A 96 -0.25 -7.45 1.94
CA LYS A 96 0.73 -8.47 2.33
C LYS A 96 1.69 -8.86 1.19
N PRO A 97 2.85 -9.46 1.51
CA PRO A 97 3.88 -9.80 0.52
C PRO A 97 3.47 -10.71 -0.63
N ASP A 98 2.47 -11.58 -0.44
CA ASP A 98 1.95 -12.45 -1.50
C ASP A 98 1.49 -11.67 -2.75
N ASN A 99 1.01 -10.44 -2.57
CA ASN A 99 0.56 -9.59 -3.67
C ASN A 99 1.72 -9.05 -4.53
N PHE A 100 2.96 -9.19 -4.08
CA PHE A 100 4.13 -8.57 -4.69
C PHE A 100 5.22 -9.52 -5.15
N ARG A 101 5.06 -10.83 -4.93
CA ARG A 101 6.02 -11.87 -5.35
C ARG A 101 6.24 -11.88 -6.86
N PHE A 102 5.19 -11.59 -7.63
CA PHE A 102 5.23 -11.44 -9.07
C PHE A 102 4.37 -10.24 -9.50
N PRO A 103 4.66 -9.57 -10.63
CA PRO A 103 3.81 -8.51 -11.16
C PRO A 103 2.39 -9.03 -11.43
N ASN A 104 1.39 -8.41 -10.82
CA ASN A 104 -0.02 -8.78 -10.99
C ASN A 104 -0.93 -7.59 -10.60
N LEU A 105 -2.24 -7.73 -10.85
CA LEU A 105 -3.24 -6.68 -10.61
C LEU A 105 -3.74 -6.61 -9.16
N ARG A 106 -3.42 -7.59 -8.30
CA ARG A 106 -4.01 -7.73 -6.96
C ARG A 106 -3.77 -6.51 -6.07
N PRO A 107 -2.57 -5.88 -5.98
CA PRO A 107 -2.41 -4.69 -5.15
C PRO A 107 -3.40 -3.58 -5.52
N GLY A 108 -3.58 -3.30 -6.81
CA GLY A 108 -4.55 -2.32 -7.30
C GLY A 108 -5.98 -2.73 -6.99
N GLY A 109 -6.34 -4.00 -7.24
CA GLY A 109 -7.67 -4.54 -6.93
C GLY A 109 -8.03 -4.48 -5.44
N VAL A 110 -7.06 -4.73 -4.55
CA VAL A 110 -7.25 -4.60 -3.09
C VAL A 110 -7.55 -3.16 -2.71
N ILE A 111 -6.78 -2.19 -3.24
CA ILE A 111 -6.99 -0.76 -3.00
C ILE A 111 -8.35 -0.31 -3.54
N GLU A 112 -8.72 -0.77 -4.73
CA GLU A 112 -10.01 -0.51 -5.37
C GLU A 112 -11.17 -0.99 -4.50
N VAL A 113 -11.10 -2.22 -3.95
CA VAL A 113 -12.16 -2.72 -3.06
C VAL A 113 -12.21 -1.90 -1.76
N PHE A 114 -11.06 -1.52 -1.18
CA PHE A 114 -11.03 -0.64 0.00
C PHE A 114 -11.63 0.76 -0.25
N SER A 115 -11.60 1.26 -1.49
CA SER A 115 -12.21 2.55 -1.84
C SER A 115 -13.72 2.59 -1.53
N ARG A 116 -14.40 1.42 -1.55
CA ARG A 116 -15.82 1.27 -1.18
C ARG A 116 -16.12 1.67 0.26
N SER A 117 -15.10 1.77 1.12
CA SER A 117 -15.26 2.26 2.50
C SER A 117 -15.66 3.74 2.57
N GLY A 118 -15.42 4.52 1.52
CA GLY A 118 -15.61 5.97 1.51
C GLY A 118 -14.62 6.72 2.41
N LEU A 119 -13.52 6.08 2.80
CA LEU A 119 -12.44 6.70 3.57
C LEU A 119 -11.39 7.32 2.65
N SER A 120 -10.66 8.30 3.16
CA SER A 120 -9.57 8.94 2.43
C SER A 120 -8.24 8.27 2.74
N ILE A 121 -7.40 8.08 1.72
CA ILE A 121 -6.01 7.66 1.91
C ILE A 121 -5.19 8.91 2.26
N ILE A 122 -4.55 8.91 3.42
CA ILE A 122 -3.69 10.02 3.89
C ILE A 122 -2.22 9.61 4.01
N GLY A 123 -1.90 8.34 3.78
CA GLY A 123 -0.55 7.80 3.89
C GLY A 123 -0.34 6.58 3.03
N PHE A 124 0.85 6.47 2.44
CA PHE A 124 1.23 5.34 1.60
C PHE A 124 2.74 5.09 1.68
N LYS A 125 3.14 3.89 2.13
CA LYS A 125 4.55 3.52 2.31
C LYS A 125 4.82 2.13 1.75
N VAL A 126 5.74 2.05 0.78
CA VAL A 126 6.33 0.76 0.40
C VAL A 126 7.30 0.36 1.52
N HIS A 127 7.05 -0.79 2.14
CA HIS A 127 7.72 -1.16 3.37
C HIS A 127 8.29 -2.59 3.30
N ARG A 128 9.37 -2.83 4.03
CA ARG A 128 9.94 -4.16 4.27
C ARG A 128 10.20 -4.27 5.76
N MET A 129 9.30 -4.95 6.46
CA MET A 129 9.40 -5.12 7.90
C MET A 129 10.72 -5.81 8.21
N SER A 130 11.46 -5.30 9.19
CA SER A 130 12.51 -6.07 9.83
C SER A 130 11.90 -7.25 10.62
N VAL A 131 12.73 -8.21 11.01
CA VAL A 131 12.25 -9.31 11.87
C VAL A 131 11.75 -8.75 13.20
N ALA A 132 12.47 -7.79 13.79
CA ALA A 132 12.07 -7.12 15.03
C ALA A 132 10.71 -6.41 14.90
N GLN A 133 10.51 -5.65 13.81
CA GLN A 133 9.24 -4.98 13.54
C GLN A 133 8.10 -5.98 13.39
N ALA A 134 8.30 -7.08 12.65
CA ALA A 134 7.28 -8.09 12.45
C ALA A 134 6.94 -8.85 13.76
N GLU A 135 7.93 -9.18 14.58
CA GLU A 135 7.69 -9.77 15.90
C GLU A 135 6.88 -8.85 16.80
N GLU A 136 7.26 -7.56 16.86
CA GLU A 136 6.53 -6.59 17.65
C GLU A 136 5.10 -6.45 17.10
N PHE A 137 4.94 -6.23 15.80
CA PHE A 137 3.64 -6.06 15.15
C PHE A 137 2.69 -7.21 15.47
N TYR A 138 3.14 -8.45 15.29
CA TYR A 138 2.34 -9.66 15.49
C TYR A 138 2.42 -10.26 16.90
N ALA A 139 3.10 -9.63 17.86
CA ALA A 139 3.21 -10.12 19.23
C ALA A 139 1.85 -10.48 19.87
N PRO A 140 0.75 -9.69 19.69
CA PRO A 140 -0.56 -10.03 20.26
C PRO A 140 -1.16 -11.34 19.74
N VAL A 141 -0.70 -11.84 18.58
CA VAL A 141 -1.21 -13.05 17.94
C VAL A 141 -0.66 -14.33 18.57
N LEU A 142 0.56 -14.29 19.12
CA LEU A 142 1.23 -15.46 19.72
C LEU A 142 0.38 -16.14 20.81
N PRO A 143 -0.09 -15.47 21.88
CA PRO A 143 -0.87 -16.12 22.92
C PRO A 143 -2.21 -16.69 22.41
N VAL A 144 -2.78 -16.10 21.35
CA VAL A 144 -4.01 -16.62 20.72
C VAL A 144 -3.73 -17.94 20.00
N LEU A 145 -2.60 -18.06 19.32
CA LEU A 145 -2.19 -19.29 18.62
C LEU A 145 -1.80 -20.40 19.60
N GLU A 146 -1.02 -20.08 20.63
CA GLU A 146 -0.63 -21.03 21.68
C GLU A 146 -1.85 -21.60 22.41
N LYS A 147 -2.89 -20.79 22.64
CA LYS A 147 -4.13 -21.24 23.26
C LYS A 147 -4.98 -22.13 22.35
N LYS A 148 -4.98 -21.88 21.03
CA LYS A 148 -5.81 -22.62 20.06
C LYS A 148 -5.20 -23.94 19.62
N LEU A 149 -3.87 -24.02 19.61
CA LEU A 149 -3.11 -25.19 19.19
C LEU A 149 -2.48 -25.80 20.45
N ASP A 150 -1.21 -25.50 20.69
CA ASP A 150 -0.42 -25.76 21.88
C ASP A 150 0.78 -24.80 21.86
N PRO A 151 1.57 -24.66 22.94
CA PRO A 151 2.68 -23.71 22.97
C PRO A 151 3.71 -23.92 21.84
N LYS A 152 4.01 -25.17 21.48
CA LYS A 152 5.01 -25.46 20.46
C LYS A 152 4.47 -25.13 19.07
N SER A 153 3.32 -25.69 18.69
CA SER A 153 2.73 -25.43 17.38
C SER A 153 2.25 -23.98 17.24
N GLY A 154 1.80 -23.34 18.31
CA GLY A 154 1.46 -21.93 18.34
C GLY A 154 2.65 -21.04 18.02
N ARG A 155 3.80 -21.30 18.66
CA ARG A 155 5.06 -20.62 18.37
C ARG A 155 5.53 -20.84 16.94
N GLU A 156 5.52 -22.09 16.45
CA GLU A 156 5.90 -22.41 15.06
C GLU A 156 5.04 -21.66 14.03
N ASN A 157 3.72 -21.58 14.25
CA ASN A 157 2.81 -20.84 13.36
C ASN A 157 3.04 -19.33 13.44
N TRP A 158 3.31 -18.79 14.62
CA TRP A 158 3.62 -17.38 14.81
C TRP A 158 4.93 -16.99 14.11
N GLU A 159 5.97 -17.82 14.23
CA GLU A 159 7.23 -17.62 13.50
C GLU A 159 7.02 -17.68 11.99
N GLY A 160 6.12 -18.55 11.51
CA GLY A 160 5.71 -18.57 10.11
C GLY A 160 5.02 -17.28 9.64
N ILE A 161 4.27 -16.58 10.50
CA ILE A 161 3.71 -15.26 10.18
C ILE A 161 4.84 -14.22 10.05
N VAL A 162 5.79 -14.23 11.00
CA VAL A 162 6.94 -13.31 10.96
C VAL A 162 7.79 -13.57 9.71
N GLU A 163 8.09 -14.83 9.41
CA GLU A 163 8.81 -15.23 8.21
C GLU A 163 8.08 -14.79 6.94
N PHE A 164 6.76 -14.98 6.88
CA PHE A 164 5.98 -14.55 5.72
C PHE A 164 6.03 -13.02 5.50
N MET A 165 6.12 -12.24 6.58
CA MET A 165 6.06 -10.78 6.53
C MET A 165 7.43 -10.10 6.39
N ALA A 166 8.48 -10.66 7.01
CA ALA A 166 9.84 -10.14 7.01
C ALA A 166 10.81 -10.92 6.11
N GLY A 167 10.47 -12.16 5.74
CA GLY A 167 11.26 -13.06 4.90
C GLY A 167 12.24 -13.96 5.64
N ARG A 168 12.22 -13.95 6.98
CA ARG A 168 13.05 -14.83 7.81
C ARG A 168 12.36 -15.10 9.15
N LYS A 169 12.53 -16.31 9.68
CA LYS A 169 12.04 -16.64 11.03
C LYS A 169 12.84 -15.91 12.12
N PRO A 170 12.19 -15.55 13.24
CA PRO A 170 12.88 -15.06 14.43
C PRO A 170 13.98 -15.98 14.93
N SER A 171 13.75 -17.29 14.92
CA SER A 171 14.69 -18.32 15.38
C SER A 171 15.95 -18.46 14.50
N GLU A 172 15.87 -17.99 13.26
CA GLU A 172 16.92 -18.11 12.24
C GLU A 172 17.59 -16.75 11.95
N CYS A 173 17.16 -15.68 12.62
CA CYS A 173 17.66 -14.33 12.41
C CYS A 173 18.79 -13.99 13.40
N PRO A 174 20.02 -13.71 12.93
CA PRO A 174 21.11 -13.23 13.78
C PRO A 174 20.72 -11.94 14.51
N PRO A 175 21.08 -11.75 15.80
CA PRO A 175 20.72 -10.57 16.57
C PRO A 175 21.04 -9.23 15.88
N GLU A 176 22.18 -9.16 15.21
CA GLU A 176 22.67 -7.98 14.48
C GLU A 176 21.87 -7.65 13.21
N GLU A 177 21.10 -8.60 12.68
CA GLU A 177 20.27 -8.42 11.49
C GLU A 177 18.79 -8.16 11.83
N ARG A 178 18.38 -8.23 13.10
CA ARG A 178 16.96 -8.18 13.49
C ARG A 178 16.26 -6.89 13.11
N ASP A 179 16.97 -5.76 13.14
CA ASP A 179 16.46 -4.43 12.78
C ASP A 179 16.70 -4.09 11.30
N THR A 180 17.42 -4.93 10.56
CA THR A 180 17.65 -4.68 9.13
C THR A 180 16.35 -4.86 8.34
N PRO A 181 16.09 -4.02 7.32
CA PRO A 181 14.90 -4.18 6.49
C PRO A 181 14.81 -5.59 5.90
N GLY A 182 13.66 -6.23 6.06
CA GLY A 182 13.43 -7.58 5.55
C GLY A 182 13.49 -7.69 4.03
N THR A 183 13.35 -8.92 3.53
CA THR A 183 13.38 -9.21 2.10
C THR A 183 12.00 -9.10 1.46
N GLU A 184 10.94 -9.33 2.23
CA GLU A 184 9.55 -9.31 1.77
C GLU A 184 9.00 -7.88 1.70
N LYS A 185 8.33 -7.57 0.59
CA LYS A 185 7.76 -6.24 0.34
C LYS A 185 6.28 -6.23 0.68
N SER A 186 5.86 -5.24 1.45
CA SER A 186 4.47 -4.91 1.71
C SER A 186 4.18 -3.45 1.36
N ILE A 187 2.90 -3.08 1.36
CA ILE A 187 2.48 -1.68 1.25
C ILE A 187 1.60 -1.36 2.44
N ALA A 188 2.04 -0.38 3.24
CA ALA A 188 1.26 0.20 4.31
C ALA A 188 0.46 1.39 3.76
N ILE A 189 -0.84 1.40 4.03
CA ILE A 189 -1.77 2.45 3.62
C ILE A 189 -2.51 2.92 4.87
N VAL A 190 -2.52 4.23 5.10
CA VAL A 190 -3.27 4.84 6.21
C VAL A 190 -4.54 5.45 5.65
N TYR A 191 -5.68 4.96 6.15
CA TYR A 191 -7.00 5.49 5.83
C TYR A 191 -7.51 6.35 6.99
N GLN A 192 -8.23 7.41 6.65
CA GLN A 192 -8.80 8.35 7.62
C GLN A 192 -10.29 8.62 7.34
N GLY A 193 -11.06 8.74 8.41
CA GLY A 193 -12.45 9.18 8.39
C GLY A 193 -13.23 8.71 9.61
N VAL A 194 -14.54 8.98 9.62
CA VAL A 194 -15.45 8.50 10.67
C VAL A 194 -15.60 6.98 10.59
N ASP A 195 -15.47 6.29 11.72
CA ASP A 195 -15.50 4.82 11.86
C ASP A 195 -14.46 4.11 10.99
N ALA A 196 -13.27 4.69 10.79
CA ALA A 196 -12.29 4.18 9.82
C ALA A 196 -11.94 2.71 10.07
N VAL A 197 -11.67 2.33 11.33
CA VAL A 197 -11.29 0.96 11.69
C VAL A 197 -12.42 -0.01 11.33
N ARG A 198 -13.66 0.29 11.74
CA ARG A 198 -14.81 -0.57 11.47
C ARG A 198 -15.05 -0.73 9.97
N LYS A 199 -15.11 0.38 9.22
CA LYS A 199 -15.39 0.37 7.78
C LYS A 199 -14.35 -0.43 6.99
N ILE A 200 -13.06 -0.29 7.31
CA ILE A 200 -12.01 -1.09 6.67
C ILE A 200 -12.19 -2.58 6.98
N ARG A 201 -12.54 -2.95 8.21
CA ARG A 201 -12.76 -4.35 8.58
C ARG A 201 -13.98 -4.96 7.91
N ASP A 202 -15.05 -4.18 7.77
CA ASP A 202 -16.27 -4.60 7.07
C ASP A 202 -15.95 -4.94 5.60
N VAL A 203 -15.14 -4.12 4.94
CA VAL A 203 -14.69 -4.35 3.55
C VAL A 203 -13.69 -5.51 3.45
N LEU A 204 -12.80 -5.66 4.44
CA LEU A 204 -11.80 -6.74 4.46
C LEU A 204 -12.45 -8.11 4.60
N GLY A 205 -13.43 -8.23 5.49
CA GLY A 205 -14.08 -9.49 5.85
C GLY A 205 -13.31 -10.31 6.90
N PRO A 206 -13.89 -11.42 7.39
CA PRO A 206 -13.30 -12.26 8.44
C PRO A 206 -11.98 -12.90 8.00
N THR A 207 -11.12 -13.27 8.96
CA THR A 207 -9.75 -13.76 8.71
C THR A 207 -9.68 -14.98 7.80
N ASP A 208 -10.71 -15.83 7.83
CA ASP A 208 -10.85 -17.01 6.99
C ASP A 208 -11.59 -16.66 5.68
N PRO A 209 -10.91 -16.67 4.52
CA PRO A 209 -11.51 -16.42 3.20
C PRO A 209 -12.76 -17.27 2.90
N ALA A 210 -12.81 -18.51 3.40
CA ALA A 210 -13.94 -19.42 3.14
C ALA A 210 -15.23 -18.93 3.81
N LYS A 211 -15.12 -18.18 4.89
CA LYS A 211 -16.22 -17.59 5.67
C LYS A 211 -16.52 -16.14 5.30
N ALA A 212 -15.71 -15.55 4.42
CA ALA A 212 -15.84 -14.16 4.04
C ALA A 212 -16.99 -13.95 3.02
N PRO A 213 -17.78 -12.88 3.15
CA PRO A 213 -18.89 -12.61 2.26
C PRO A 213 -18.39 -12.27 0.84
N PRO A 214 -19.15 -12.59 -0.22
CA PRO A 214 -18.86 -12.12 -1.57
C PRO A 214 -18.68 -10.60 -1.60
N GLY A 215 -17.69 -10.12 -2.36
CA GLY A 215 -17.37 -8.69 -2.43
C GLY A 215 -16.33 -8.21 -1.40
N SER A 216 -15.97 -9.04 -0.42
CA SER A 216 -14.91 -8.70 0.55
C SER A 216 -13.52 -9.07 0.01
N ILE A 217 -12.50 -8.34 0.47
CA ILE A 217 -11.12 -8.54 -0.01
C ILE A 217 -10.62 -9.96 0.27
N ARG A 218 -10.87 -10.48 1.47
CA ARG A 218 -10.45 -11.85 1.81
C ARG A 218 -11.18 -12.91 0.99
N ARG A 219 -12.42 -12.65 0.57
CA ARG A 219 -13.15 -13.57 -0.31
C ARG A 219 -12.61 -13.54 -1.74
N GLU A 220 -12.28 -12.35 -2.25
CA GLU A 220 -11.85 -12.17 -3.65
C GLU A 220 -10.37 -12.52 -3.86
N PHE A 221 -9.50 -12.20 -2.90
CA PHE A 221 -8.04 -12.30 -3.05
C PHE A 221 -7.38 -13.28 -2.06
N GLY A 222 -8.07 -13.68 -0.99
CA GLY A 222 -7.52 -14.59 0.01
C GLY A 222 -7.49 -16.05 -0.47
N GLN A 223 -6.41 -16.76 -0.16
CA GLN A 223 -6.25 -18.19 -0.45
C GLN A 223 -6.42 -19.04 0.80
N THR A 224 -5.82 -18.60 1.91
CA THR A 224 -5.86 -19.31 3.20
C THR A 224 -5.93 -18.29 4.33
N ILE A 225 -6.06 -18.75 5.58
CA ILE A 225 -6.01 -17.88 6.78
C ILE A 225 -4.70 -17.09 6.85
N MET A 226 -3.58 -17.69 6.43
CA MET A 226 -2.25 -17.06 6.44
C MET A 226 -2.08 -16.11 5.23
N ILE A 227 -2.49 -16.58 4.05
CA ILE A 227 -2.41 -15.83 2.78
C ILE A 227 -3.78 -15.24 2.47
N ASN A 228 -4.17 -14.21 3.21
CA ASN A 228 -5.49 -13.58 3.13
C ASN A 228 -5.44 -12.16 2.53
N ALA A 229 -4.45 -11.90 1.68
CA ALA A 229 -4.22 -10.66 0.91
C ALA A 229 -3.88 -9.39 1.71
N ALA A 230 -4.56 -9.10 2.82
CA ALA A 230 -4.34 -7.89 3.60
C ALA A 230 -4.54 -8.10 5.12
N HIS A 231 -3.81 -7.28 5.88
CA HIS A 231 -4.04 -7.02 7.30
C HIS A 231 -4.70 -5.65 7.47
N ALA A 232 -5.53 -5.52 8.51
CA ALA A 232 -6.06 -4.24 8.96
C ALA A 232 -6.17 -4.24 10.48
N SER A 233 -5.94 -3.08 11.09
CA SER A 233 -6.07 -2.89 12.54
C SER A 233 -7.47 -3.28 13.04
N ASP A 234 -7.55 -3.72 14.29
CA ASP A 234 -8.80 -4.17 14.91
C ASP A 234 -9.39 -3.19 15.94
N SER A 235 -8.63 -2.18 16.36
CA SER A 235 -9.10 -1.04 17.16
C SER A 235 -8.31 0.24 16.84
N PRO A 236 -8.81 1.43 17.21
CA PRO A 236 -8.06 2.68 17.07
C PRO A 236 -6.71 2.68 17.83
N GLU A 237 -6.66 2.07 19.01
CA GLU A 237 -5.44 1.94 19.81
C GLU A 237 -4.41 1.05 19.10
N ASN A 238 -4.86 -0.07 18.56
CA ASN A 238 -3.99 -0.95 17.78
C ASN A 238 -3.57 -0.29 16.47
N ALA A 239 -4.43 0.49 15.81
CA ALA A 239 -4.04 1.26 14.64
C ALA A 239 -2.88 2.22 14.95
N LYS A 240 -2.97 2.98 16.05
CA LYS A 240 -1.90 3.87 16.49
C LYS A 240 -0.59 3.12 16.74
N ARG A 241 -0.65 2.05 17.54
CA ARG A 241 0.52 1.20 17.83
C ARG A 241 1.15 0.62 16.57
N GLU A 242 0.34 0.06 15.69
CA GLU A 242 0.79 -0.54 14.44
C GLU A 242 1.45 0.50 13.53
N MET A 243 0.88 1.70 13.42
CA MET A 243 1.46 2.81 12.65
C MET A 243 2.82 3.26 13.20
N GLU A 244 2.99 3.30 14.52
CA GLU A 244 4.26 3.61 15.18
C GLU A 244 5.35 2.57 14.86
N ILE A 245 5.01 1.27 14.91
CA ILE A 245 5.94 0.17 14.59
C ILE A 245 6.42 0.24 13.13
N ILE A 246 5.52 0.55 12.20
CA ILE A 246 5.82 0.69 10.76
C ILE A 246 6.49 2.02 10.43
N GLN A 247 6.42 2.98 11.35
CA GLN A 247 6.90 4.35 11.18
C GLN A 247 6.27 4.97 9.94
N VAL A 248 4.94 4.95 9.83
CA VAL A 248 4.23 5.41 8.62
C VAL A 248 4.46 6.88 8.30
N ASP A 249 4.84 7.69 9.28
CA ASP A 249 5.21 9.10 9.12
C ASP A 249 6.58 9.29 8.45
N GLU A 250 7.45 8.27 8.52
CA GLU A 250 8.78 8.34 7.92
C GLU A 250 8.67 8.22 6.39
N ASN A 251 9.06 9.30 5.71
CA ASN A 251 9.16 9.31 4.25
C ASN A 251 10.45 8.64 3.76
N ASN A 252 10.30 7.50 3.08
CA ASN A 252 11.43 6.76 2.49
C ASN A 252 11.61 7.00 0.98
N PHE A 253 10.85 7.92 0.39
CA PHE A 253 10.89 8.19 -1.05
C PHE A 253 12.24 8.77 -1.49
N LYS A 254 12.72 9.83 -0.83
CA LYS A 254 14.01 10.45 -1.18
C LYS A 254 15.18 9.47 -1.13
N PRO A 255 15.41 8.73 -0.03
CA PRO A 255 16.46 7.70 0.00
C PRO A 255 16.30 6.64 -1.09
N LEU A 256 15.07 6.27 -1.45
CA LEU A 256 14.80 5.27 -2.49
C LEU A 256 15.23 5.78 -3.87
N ILE A 257 14.91 7.03 -4.22
CA ILE A 257 15.29 7.64 -5.49
C ILE A 257 16.80 7.87 -5.57
N GLU A 258 17.39 8.48 -4.53
CA GLU A 258 18.82 8.78 -4.51
C GLU A 258 19.68 7.50 -4.60
N ASN A 259 19.32 6.45 -3.87
CA ASN A 259 20.05 5.18 -3.92
C ASN A 259 19.92 4.47 -5.27
N PHE A 260 18.79 4.61 -5.97
CA PHE A 260 18.60 4.00 -7.27
C PHE A 260 19.50 4.65 -8.33
N TYR A 261 19.52 5.98 -8.40
CA TYR A 261 20.30 6.71 -9.42
C TYR A 261 21.78 6.90 -9.06
N ARG A 262 22.18 6.74 -7.79
CA ARG A 262 23.60 6.70 -7.40
C ARG A 262 24.30 5.38 -7.79
N ARG A 263 23.54 4.30 -7.93
CA ARG A 263 24.06 2.94 -8.19
C ARG A 263 24.07 2.56 -9.69
N GLN A 264 23.64 3.45 -10.57
CA GLN A 264 23.79 3.32 -12.03
C GLN A 264 25.07 4.00 -12.48
#